data_AF-A0A2G9GLL8-F1
#
_entry.id   AF-A0A2G9GLL8-F1
#
_cell.length_a   1.000
_cell.length_b   1.000
_cell.length_c   1.000
_cell.angle_alpha   90.00
_cell.angle_beta   90.00
_cell.angle_gamma   90.00
#
_symmetry.space_group_name_H-M   'P 1'
#
loop_
_entity.id
_entity.type
_entity.pdbx_description
1 polymer ?
#
loop_
_entity_poly.entity_id
_entity_poly.type
_entity_poly.pdbx_seq_one_letter_code
_entity_poly.pdbx_strand_id
1 'polypeptide(L)'
;MKAMSNSVGLLSTLTNGHANMLDALKEYPWMMTGSGKPPPVSNVRMPSEIISLEGWSALWRGLRSGLVRDSIFGGIFFSSWQFLHQAMLNWKAVGMDPVPRYDNEVGPLSPIAVSLAAGVSGAFAGAASHGFDTARSRAQCTVLPKYVSMERKFLKWSRPGKRFERLTGIHPADRNLLLNGIWLRMARCGLASSIIVGSYFLAVDHLVPN
;
A
#
# COMPACT_ATOMS: atom_id res chain seq x y z
N MET A 1 1.17 32.70 16.84
CA MET A 1 1.34 34.03 16.20
C MET A 1 2.80 34.46 16.09
N LYS A 2 3.61 34.47 17.16
CA LYS A 2 5.04 34.88 17.12
C LYS A 2 5.91 34.15 16.07
N ALA A 3 5.72 32.84 15.89
CA ALA A 3 6.47 32.07 14.88
C ALA A 3 6.16 32.51 13.45
N MET A 4 4.87 32.77 13.15
CA MET A 4 4.42 33.24 11.83
C MET A 4 5.01 34.61 11.49
N SER A 5 5.10 35.52 12.45
CA SER A 5 5.72 36.84 12.28
C SER A 5 7.21 36.74 11.91
N ASN A 6 7.93 35.78 12.51
CA ASN A 6 9.34 35.55 12.22
C ASN A 6 9.55 34.88 10.84
N SER A 7 8.67 33.95 10.45
CA SER A 7 8.69 33.34 9.10
C SER A 7 8.42 34.38 8.01
N VAL A 8 7.50 35.31 8.25
CA VAL A 8 7.13 36.39 7.31
C VAL A 8 8.30 37.33 7.05
N GLY A 9 9.10 37.66 8.09
CA GLY A 9 10.31 38.47 7.94
C GLY A 9 11.46 37.78 7.18
N LEU A 10 11.54 36.45 7.24
CA LEU A 10 12.49 35.64 6.45
C LEU A 10 12.02 35.42 5.00
N LEU A 11 10.72 35.48 4.75
CA LEU A 11 10.14 35.34 3.41
C LEU A 11 10.12 36.67 2.64
N SER A 12 10.10 37.81 3.34
CA SER A 12 10.21 39.15 2.73
C SER A 12 11.61 39.48 2.18
N THR A 13 12.61 38.62 2.40
CA THR A 13 13.92 38.71 1.72
C THR A 13 13.96 37.89 0.43
N LEU A 14 13.06 36.92 0.26
CA LEU A 14 12.87 36.12 -0.97
C LEU A 14 11.97 36.81 -2.01
N THR A 15 11.26 37.88 -1.64
CA THR A 15 10.18 38.52 -2.40
C THR A 15 10.58 39.25 -3.68
N ASN A 16 11.87 39.51 -3.95
CA ASN A 16 12.23 40.29 -5.14
C ASN A 16 12.10 39.51 -6.47
N GLY A 17 11.97 38.19 -6.45
CA GLY A 17 11.89 37.38 -7.67
C GLY A 17 10.50 36.80 -8.01
N HIS A 18 9.69 36.46 -7.00
CA HIS A 18 8.52 35.59 -7.18
C HIS A 18 7.34 36.01 -6.30
N ALA A 19 6.65 37.10 -6.66
CA ALA A 19 5.46 37.60 -5.94
C ALA A 19 4.38 36.52 -5.72
N ASN A 20 4.22 35.61 -6.68
CA ASN A 20 3.24 34.51 -6.62
C ASN A 20 3.61 33.41 -5.62
N MET A 21 4.86 33.33 -5.19
CA MET A 21 5.33 32.30 -4.26
C MET A 21 4.82 32.55 -2.84
N LEU A 22 4.73 33.83 -2.44
CA LEU A 22 4.29 34.19 -1.10
C LEU A 22 2.80 33.93 -0.92
N ASP A 23 1.97 34.26 -1.92
CA ASP A 23 0.54 33.95 -1.89
C ASP A 23 0.29 32.44 -2.00
N ALA A 24 1.04 31.72 -2.85
CA ALA A 24 1.01 30.27 -2.86
C ALA A 24 1.39 29.69 -1.48
N LEU A 25 2.42 30.19 -0.80
CA LEU A 25 2.80 29.69 0.53
C LEU A 25 1.78 30.03 1.63
N LYS A 26 1.05 31.16 1.51
CA LYS A 26 -0.05 31.51 2.44
C LYS A 26 -1.22 30.54 2.33
N GLU A 27 -1.46 29.95 1.15
CA GLU A 27 -2.45 28.86 0.99
C GLU A 27 -2.06 27.57 1.74
N TYR A 28 -0.81 27.45 2.21
CA TYR A 28 -0.32 26.28 2.92
C TYR A 28 0.37 26.62 4.26
N PRO A 29 -0.41 27.07 5.27
CA PRO A 29 0.11 27.56 6.56
C PRO A 29 0.96 26.55 7.35
N TRP A 30 0.79 25.26 7.10
CA TRP A 30 1.52 24.16 7.74
C TRP A 30 3.00 24.10 7.34
N MET A 31 3.36 24.64 6.16
CA MET A 31 4.77 24.85 5.79
C MET A 31 5.37 26.05 6.51
N MET A 32 4.61 27.15 6.61
CA MET A 32 5.07 28.39 7.25
C MET A 32 5.22 28.27 8.77
N THR A 33 4.41 27.41 9.40
CA THR A 33 4.39 27.21 10.85
C THR A 33 5.42 26.21 11.35
N GLY A 34 6.12 25.49 10.46
CA GLY A 34 7.07 24.46 10.85
C GLY A 34 6.45 23.29 11.62
N SER A 35 5.11 23.15 11.58
CA SER A 35 4.37 22.12 12.34
C SER A 35 4.66 20.69 11.84
N GLY A 36 5.43 20.54 10.76
CA GLY A 36 6.00 19.29 10.27
C GLY A 36 4.99 18.29 9.71
N LYS A 37 3.69 18.56 9.86
CA LYS A 37 2.61 17.69 9.39
C LYS A 37 1.97 18.29 8.13
N PRO A 38 2.08 17.61 6.97
CA PRO A 38 1.38 18.02 5.77
C PRO A 38 -0.14 17.97 6.02
N PRO A 39 -0.93 18.78 5.28
CA PRO A 39 -2.37 18.86 5.44
C PRO A 39 -2.95 17.52 4.99
N PRO A 40 -4.03 17.07 5.64
CA PRO A 40 -4.69 15.85 5.23
C PRO A 40 -5.24 16.00 3.80
N VAL A 41 -5.09 14.97 2.97
CA VAL A 41 -5.57 14.93 1.58
C VAL A 41 -7.07 15.23 1.46
N SER A 42 -7.84 15.03 2.53
CA SER A 42 -9.26 15.38 2.63
C SER A 42 -9.58 16.83 2.28
N ASN A 43 -8.58 17.71 2.31
CA ASN A 43 -8.73 19.13 1.97
C ASN A 43 -8.62 19.40 0.46
N VAL A 44 -8.17 18.43 -0.34
CA VAL A 44 -8.09 18.52 -1.80
C VAL A 44 -9.21 17.66 -2.38
N ARG A 45 -10.18 18.29 -3.05
CA ARG A 45 -11.44 17.63 -3.45
C ARG A 45 -11.35 17.04 -4.86
N MET A 46 -10.50 17.59 -5.73
CA MET A 46 -10.40 17.14 -7.12
C MET A 46 -8.99 16.70 -7.52
N PRO A 47 -8.87 15.65 -8.38
CA PRO A 47 -7.58 15.24 -8.93
C PRO A 47 -6.85 16.37 -9.70
N SER A 48 -7.59 17.27 -10.34
CA SER A 48 -7.04 18.45 -11.02
C SER A 48 -6.31 19.39 -10.07
N GLU A 49 -6.83 19.57 -8.85
CA GLU A 49 -6.19 20.36 -7.79
C GLU A 49 -4.89 19.67 -7.33
N ILE A 50 -4.86 18.34 -7.22
CA ILE A 50 -3.60 17.63 -6.89
C ILE A 50 -2.54 17.88 -7.97
N ILE A 51 -2.93 17.82 -9.26
CA ILE A 51 -2.01 18.04 -10.38
C ILE A 51 -1.53 19.49 -10.40
N SER A 52 -2.38 20.48 -10.13
CA SER A 52 -1.97 21.89 -10.10
C SER A 52 -1.00 22.17 -8.94
N LEU A 53 -1.21 21.55 -7.78
CA LEU A 53 -0.42 21.78 -6.56
C LEU A 53 0.91 21.04 -6.54
N GLU A 54 0.94 19.80 -7.01
CA GLU A 54 2.10 18.92 -6.88
C GLU A 54 2.76 18.56 -8.22
N GLY A 55 2.05 18.78 -9.32
CA GLY A 55 2.43 18.35 -10.65
C GLY A 55 2.08 16.89 -10.95
N TRP A 56 2.28 16.51 -12.21
CA TRP A 56 1.98 15.18 -12.75
C TRP A 56 2.66 14.01 -12.02
N SER A 57 3.80 14.24 -11.37
CA SER A 57 4.49 13.21 -10.59
C SER A 57 3.70 12.69 -9.39
N ALA A 58 2.69 13.44 -8.93
CA ALA A 58 1.80 13.04 -7.85
C ALA A 58 1.02 11.75 -8.17
N LEU A 59 0.67 11.54 -9.45
CA LEU A 59 -0.05 10.34 -9.89
C LEU A 59 0.76 9.05 -9.68
N TRP A 60 2.09 9.15 -9.64
CA TRP A 60 3.00 8.02 -9.42
C TRP A 60 3.43 7.89 -7.96
N ARG A 61 2.79 8.61 -7.03
CA ARG A 61 3.14 8.57 -5.61
C ARG A 61 2.85 7.19 -5.03
N GLY A 62 3.86 6.64 -4.35
CA GLY A 62 3.77 5.29 -3.77
C GLY A 62 3.86 4.14 -4.79
N LEU A 63 4.17 4.41 -6.07
CA LEU A 63 4.29 3.35 -7.08
C LEU A 63 5.32 2.28 -6.69
N ARG A 64 6.50 2.71 -6.21
CA ARG A 64 7.58 1.78 -5.83
C ARG A 64 7.18 0.84 -4.70
N SER A 65 6.60 1.39 -3.63
CA SER A 65 6.12 0.57 -2.50
C SER A 65 4.93 -0.28 -2.91
N GLY A 66 4.06 0.21 -3.81
CA GLY A 66 2.97 -0.56 -4.40
C GLY A 66 3.45 -1.77 -5.20
N LEU A 67 4.43 -1.59 -6.09
CA LEU A 67 4.98 -2.70 -6.88
C LEU A 67 5.59 -3.79 -5.97
N VAL A 68 6.41 -3.38 -4.99
CA VAL A 68 7.01 -4.33 -4.05
C VAL A 68 5.95 -5.05 -3.20
N ARG A 69 4.92 -4.31 -2.74
CA ARG A 69 3.77 -4.87 -2.04
C ARG A 69 3.10 -5.96 -2.89
N ASP A 70 2.82 -5.66 -4.15
CA ASP A 70 2.07 -6.55 -5.04
C ASP A 70 2.87 -7.81 -5.38
N SER A 71 4.18 -7.68 -5.61
CA SER A 71 5.09 -8.82 -5.80
C SER A 71 5.14 -9.73 -4.57
N ILE A 72 5.30 -9.17 -3.37
CA ILE A 72 5.35 -9.94 -2.12
C ILE A 72 4.01 -10.62 -1.85
N PHE A 73 2.90 -9.87 -2.02
CA PHE A 73 1.57 -10.41 -1.81
C PHE A 73 1.31 -11.59 -2.75
N GLY A 74 1.53 -11.42 -4.04
CA GLY A 74 1.32 -12.48 -5.03
C GLY A 74 2.22 -13.70 -4.75
N GLY A 75 3.52 -13.48 -4.53
CA GLY A 75 4.46 -14.57 -4.29
C GLY A 75 4.10 -15.42 -3.08
N ILE A 76 3.75 -14.79 -1.95
CA ILE A 76 3.37 -15.51 -0.73
C ILE A 76 2.00 -16.15 -0.87
N PHE A 77 1.03 -15.44 -1.49
CA PHE A 77 -0.28 -16.00 -1.73
C PHE A 77 -0.19 -17.31 -2.52
N PHE A 78 0.45 -17.30 -3.69
CA PHE A 78 0.55 -18.48 -4.53
C PHE A 78 1.40 -19.60 -3.90
N SER A 79 2.49 -19.25 -3.21
CA SER A 79 3.33 -20.26 -2.55
C SER A 79 2.60 -20.95 -1.40
N SER A 80 1.95 -20.19 -0.51
CA SER A 80 1.15 -20.74 0.58
C SER A 80 -0.06 -21.53 0.07
N TRP A 81 -0.70 -21.02 -0.98
CA TRP A 81 -1.82 -21.69 -1.64
C TRP A 81 -1.42 -23.05 -2.21
N GLN A 82 -0.33 -23.08 -2.99
CA GLN A 82 0.18 -24.31 -3.59
C GLN A 82 0.57 -25.33 -2.51
N PHE A 83 1.22 -24.87 -1.44
CA PHE A 83 1.60 -25.73 -0.32
C PHE A 83 0.37 -26.36 0.35
N LEU A 84 -0.64 -25.55 0.67
CA LEU A 84 -1.88 -26.04 1.27
C LEU A 84 -2.65 -26.97 0.32
N HIS A 85 -2.66 -26.65 -0.98
CA HIS A 85 -3.27 -27.48 -2.00
C HIS A 85 -2.62 -28.87 -2.05
N GLN A 86 -1.29 -28.93 -2.08
CA GLN A 86 -0.55 -30.20 -2.04
C GLN A 86 -0.82 -30.97 -0.76
N ALA A 87 -0.85 -30.30 0.39
CA ALA A 87 -1.16 -30.93 1.67
C ALA A 87 -2.57 -31.55 1.68
N MET A 88 -3.57 -30.86 1.10
CA MET A 88 -4.93 -31.38 0.96
C MET A 88 -5.01 -32.57 0.00
N LEU A 89 -4.27 -32.54 -1.12
CA LEU A 89 -4.18 -33.69 -2.05
C LEU A 89 -3.56 -34.90 -1.38
N ASN A 90 -2.42 -34.74 -0.73
CA ASN A 90 -1.74 -35.80 0.00
C ASN A 90 -2.64 -36.38 1.10
N TRP A 91 -3.36 -35.53 1.84
CA TRP A 91 -4.31 -35.98 2.85
C TRP A 91 -5.45 -36.80 2.26
N LYS A 92 -5.99 -36.37 1.12
CA LYS A 92 -7.06 -37.09 0.41
C LYS A 92 -6.56 -38.45 -0.11
N ALA A 93 -5.32 -38.52 -0.60
CA ALA A 93 -4.71 -39.73 -1.14
C ALA A 93 -4.54 -40.86 -0.10
N VAL A 94 -4.33 -40.53 1.18
CA VAL A 94 -4.16 -41.53 2.27
C VAL A 94 -5.39 -42.43 2.43
N GLY A 95 -6.58 -41.94 2.09
CA GLY A 95 -7.84 -42.69 2.21
C GLY A 95 -8.29 -43.41 0.93
N MET A 96 -7.47 -43.46 -0.12
CA MET A 96 -7.84 -44.05 -1.41
C MET A 96 -7.24 -45.45 -1.59
N ASP A 97 -8.08 -46.40 -1.99
CA ASP A 97 -7.68 -47.75 -2.41
C ASP A 97 -8.13 -47.99 -3.87
N PRO A 98 -7.21 -48.25 -4.83
CA PRO A 98 -5.77 -48.33 -4.66
C PRO A 98 -5.10 -46.96 -4.44
N VAL A 99 -3.91 -46.98 -3.82
CA VAL A 99 -3.11 -45.77 -3.57
C VAL A 99 -2.76 -45.10 -4.91
N PRO A 100 -3.11 -43.81 -5.10
CA PRO A 100 -2.82 -43.08 -6.33
C PRO A 100 -1.31 -42.90 -6.52
N ARG A 101 -0.84 -43.06 -7.76
CA ARG A 101 0.56 -42.84 -8.15
C ARG A 101 0.84 -41.41 -8.56
N TYR A 102 -0.18 -40.66 -8.95
CA TYR A 102 -0.07 -39.29 -9.45
C TYR A 102 -1.16 -38.38 -8.88
N ASP A 103 -0.86 -37.09 -8.71
CA ASP A 103 -1.79 -36.10 -8.14
C ASP A 103 -3.08 -35.90 -8.97
N ASN A 104 -3.03 -36.18 -10.27
CA ASN A 104 -4.21 -36.11 -11.15
C ASN A 104 -5.20 -37.27 -10.94
N GLU A 105 -4.79 -38.35 -10.27
CA GLU A 105 -5.66 -39.48 -9.89
C GLU A 105 -6.44 -39.17 -8.61
N VAL A 106 -5.90 -38.27 -7.77
CA VAL A 106 -6.58 -37.71 -6.61
C VAL A 106 -7.64 -36.73 -7.14
N GLY A 107 -8.87 -37.22 -7.34
CA GLY A 107 -9.97 -36.43 -7.92
C GLY A 107 -10.21 -35.07 -7.23
N PRO A 108 -11.14 -34.24 -7.72
CA PRO A 108 -11.23 -32.82 -7.34
C PRO A 108 -11.32 -32.60 -5.82
N LEU A 109 -10.58 -31.61 -5.32
CA LEU A 109 -10.66 -31.18 -3.93
C LEU A 109 -12.00 -30.50 -3.64
N SER A 110 -12.43 -30.54 -2.38
CA SER A 110 -13.65 -29.86 -1.94
C SER A 110 -13.55 -28.35 -2.20
N PRO A 111 -14.51 -27.72 -2.91
CA PRO A 111 -14.50 -26.28 -3.17
C PRO A 111 -14.42 -25.43 -1.89
N ILE A 112 -15.03 -25.91 -0.80
CA ILE A 112 -14.98 -25.24 0.51
C ILE A 112 -13.58 -25.30 1.10
N ALA A 113 -12.93 -26.47 1.07
CA ALA A 113 -11.58 -26.64 1.59
C ALA A 113 -10.57 -25.79 0.83
N VAL A 114 -10.68 -25.80 -0.51
CA VAL A 114 -9.89 -24.93 -1.39
C VAL A 114 -10.18 -23.48 -1.02
N SER A 115 -11.43 -23.03 -0.93
CA SER A 115 -11.75 -21.65 -0.54
C SER A 115 -11.18 -21.23 0.83
N LEU A 116 -11.20 -22.11 1.83
CA LEU A 116 -10.61 -21.84 3.15
C LEU A 116 -9.09 -21.72 3.10
N ALA A 117 -8.41 -22.59 2.34
CA ALA A 117 -6.98 -22.46 2.10
C ALA A 117 -6.62 -21.10 1.46
N ALA A 118 -7.57 -20.48 0.76
CA ALA A 118 -7.34 -19.25 -0.01
C ALA A 118 -7.31 -18.10 0.96
N GLY A 119 -8.20 -18.15 1.94
CA GLY A 119 -8.25 -17.20 3.03
C GLY A 119 -7.02 -17.29 3.91
N VAL A 120 -6.56 -18.50 4.25
CA VAL A 120 -5.32 -18.67 5.03
C VAL A 120 -4.13 -18.09 4.25
N SER A 121 -4.01 -18.41 2.95
CA SER A 121 -2.95 -17.88 2.09
C SER A 121 -3.03 -16.37 1.93
N GLY A 122 -4.23 -15.82 1.75
CA GLY A 122 -4.51 -14.38 1.67
C GLY A 122 -4.16 -13.63 2.96
N ALA A 123 -4.39 -14.25 4.12
CA ALA A 123 -3.99 -13.70 5.40
C ALA A 123 -2.47 -13.62 5.54
N PHE A 124 -1.74 -14.70 5.20
CA PHE A 124 -0.26 -14.70 5.21
C PHE A 124 0.32 -13.67 4.24
N ALA A 125 -0.20 -13.63 3.00
CA ALA A 125 0.19 -12.65 2.01
C ALA A 125 -0.09 -11.20 2.48
N GLY A 126 -1.23 -10.99 3.12
CA GLY A 126 -1.60 -9.71 3.74
C GLY A 126 -0.64 -9.27 4.83
N ALA A 127 -0.24 -10.19 5.72
CA ALA A 127 0.71 -9.93 6.79
C ALA A 127 2.10 -9.56 6.26
N ALA A 128 2.63 -10.36 5.33
CA ALA A 128 3.98 -10.19 4.83
C ALA A 128 4.15 -8.93 3.97
N SER A 129 3.13 -8.58 3.19
CA SER A 129 3.10 -7.34 2.41
C SER A 129 2.69 -6.11 3.26
N HIS A 130 2.55 -6.25 4.59
CA HIS A 130 1.87 -5.25 5.41
C HIS A 130 2.53 -3.88 5.35
N GLY A 131 3.82 -3.83 5.71
CA GLY A 131 4.58 -2.59 5.81
C GLY A 131 4.68 -1.79 4.51
N PHE A 132 4.69 -2.45 3.35
CA PHE A 132 4.75 -1.78 2.05
C PHE A 132 3.44 -1.08 1.66
N ASP A 133 2.30 -1.63 2.07
CA ASP A 133 1.02 -0.98 1.87
C ASP A 133 0.81 0.19 2.83
N THR A 134 1.24 0.06 4.08
CA THR A 134 1.27 1.18 5.03
C THR A 134 2.11 2.30 4.41
N ALA A 135 3.27 1.97 3.83
CA ALA A 135 4.11 2.93 3.15
C ALA A 135 3.42 3.60 1.96
N ARG A 136 2.77 2.82 1.09
CA ARG A 136 2.01 3.32 -0.05
C ARG A 136 0.86 4.24 0.40
N SER A 137 0.05 3.79 1.35
CA SER A 137 -1.10 4.53 1.87
C SER A 137 -0.66 5.85 2.51
N ARG A 138 0.41 5.84 3.32
CA ARG A 138 0.96 7.07 3.92
C ARG A 138 1.51 8.04 2.89
N ALA A 139 2.18 7.52 1.85
CA ALA A 139 2.64 8.33 0.74
C ALA A 139 1.44 8.97 0.03
N GLN A 140 0.40 8.22 -0.27
CA GLN A 140 -0.82 8.73 -0.91
C GLN A 140 -1.58 9.72 -0.02
N CYS A 141 -1.52 9.57 1.31
CA CYS A 141 -2.15 10.45 2.29
C CYS A 141 -1.36 11.74 2.58
N THR A 142 -0.20 11.95 1.96
CA THR A 142 0.64 13.13 2.18
C THR A 142 0.57 14.01 0.95
N VAL A 143 0.22 15.29 1.11
CA VAL A 143 0.30 16.29 0.04
C VAL A 143 1.63 17.06 0.14
N LEU A 144 2.37 17.15 -0.95
CA LEU A 144 3.67 17.84 -1.07
C LEU A 144 3.65 18.80 -2.26
N PRO A 145 3.55 20.11 -2.02
CA PRO A 145 3.54 21.11 -3.08
C PRO A 145 4.80 21.09 -3.93
N LYS A 146 4.65 21.41 -5.22
CA LYS A 146 5.70 21.36 -6.23
C LYS A 146 6.95 22.14 -5.80
N TYR A 147 6.78 23.34 -5.25
CA TYR A 147 7.89 24.20 -4.84
C TYR A 147 8.73 23.60 -3.71
N VAL A 148 8.14 22.92 -2.73
CA VAL A 148 8.90 22.19 -1.69
C VAL A 148 9.71 21.06 -2.30
N SER A 149 9.11 20.31 -3.23
CA SER A 149 9.81 19.22 -3.89
C SER A 149 11.00 19.73 -4.73
N MET A 150 10.83 20.89 -5.37
CA MET A 150 11.90 21.57 -6.13
C MET A 150 13.00 22.05 -5.20
N GLU A 151 12.65 22.69 -4.07
CA GLU A 151 13.61 23.16 -3.06
C GLU A 151 14.42 22.01 -2.48
N ARG A 152 13.78 20.90 -2.07
CA ARG A 152 14.49 19.71 -1.57
C ARG A 152 15.46 19.13 -2.60
N LYS A 153 15.10 19.16 -3.88
CA LYS A 153 15.96 18.68 -4.97
C LYS A 153 17.13 19.63 -5.20
N PHE A 154 16.88 20.94 -5.19
CA PHE A 154 17.89 21.97 -5.34
C PHE A 154 18.91 21.93 -4.20
N LEU A 155 18.44 21.87 -2.95
CA LEU A 155 19.26 21.78 -1.74
C LEU A 155 19.87 20.40 -1.49
N LYS A 156 19.63 19.42 -2.38
CA LYS A 156 20.07 18.02 -2.23
C LYS A 156 19.76 17.44 -0.84
N TRP A 157 18.59 17.78 -0.30
CA TRP A 157 18.23 17.42 1.07
C TRP A 157 18.27 15.90 1.26
N SER A 158 19.14 15.42 2.15
CA SER A 158 19.29 13.98 2.37
C SER A 158 18.01 13.41 2.97
N ARG A 159 17.47 12.33 2.39
CA ARG A 159 16.26 11.68 2.94
C ARG A 159 16.58 11.07 4.32
N PRO A 160 15.89 11.50 5.39
CA PRO A 160 16.11 10.93 6.71
C PRO A 160 15.65 9.47 6.73
N GLY A 161 16.33 8.63 7.51
CA GLY A 161 15.91 7.24 7.76
C GLY A 161 16.89 6.14 7.37
N LYS A 162 16.59 4.93 7.86
CA LYS A 162 17.30 3.67 7.57
C LYS A 162 17.14 3.25 6.10
N ARG A 163 17.96 2.31 5.62
CA ARG A 163 17.85 1.77 4.24
C ARG A 163 16.44 1.29 3.92
N PHE A 164 15.80 0.58 4.86
CA PHE A 164 14.43 0.10 4.69
C PHE A 164 13.42 1.26 4.57
N GLU A 165 13.51 2.28 5.42
CA GLU A 165 12.63 3.46 5.38
C GLU A 165 12.79 4.24 4.06
N ARG A 166 14.03 4.36 3.57
CA ARG A 166 14.31 4.96 2.25
C ARG A 166 13.79 4.11 1.10
N LEU A 167 13.83 2.78 1.22
CA LEU A 167 13.35 1.84 0.22
C LEU A 167 11.82 1.84 0.15
N THR A 168 11.15 1.77 1.30
CA THR A 168 9.68 1.80 1.39
C THR A 168 9.10 3.19 1.17
N GLY A 169 9.90 4.24 1.38
CA GLY A 169 9.46 5.63 1.30
C GLY A 169 8.71 6.10 2.55
N ILE A 170 8.77 5.35 3.65
CA ILE A 170 8.19 5.75 4.94
C ILE A 170 9.05 6.79 5.62
N HIS A 171 8.39 7.82 6.15
CA HIS A 171 9.04 8.80 6.99
C HIS A 171 9.42 8.19 8.34
N PRO A 172 10.62 8.45 8.91
CA PRO A 172 11.03 7.86 10.19
C PRO A 172 10.10 8.15 11.37
N ALA A 173 9.28 9.19 11.30
CA ALA A 173 8.25 9.52 12.30
C ALA A 173 7.07 8.54 12.28
N ASP A 174 6.80 7.91 11.14
CA ASP A 174 5.68 6.99 10.95
C ASP A 174 6.06 5.53 11.22
N ARG A 175 7.28 5.27 11.72
CA ARG A 175 7.78 3.91 11.97
C ARG A 175 6.87 3.11 12.90
N ASN A 176 6.32 3.75 13.92
CA ASN A 176 5.47 3.09 14.91
C ASN A 176 4.11 2.67 14.33
N LEU A 177 3.75 3.22 13.17
CA LEU A 177 2.51 2.91 12.45
C LEU A 177 2.67 1.76 11.46
N LEU A 178 3.90 1.30 11.18
CA LEU A 178 4.21 0.30 10.16
C LEU A 178 3.33 -0.97 10.26
N LEU A 179 3.11 -1.43 11.49
CA LEU A 179 2.37 -2.66 11.80
C LEU A 179 0.95 -2.40 12.33
N ASN A 180 0.53 -1.14 12.43
CA ASN A 180 -0.81 -0.83 12.89
C ASN A 180 -1.85 -1.37 11.92
N GLY A 181 -2.89 -2.00 12.46
CA GLY A 181 -3.98 -2.58 11.67
C GLY A 181 -3.61 -3.85 10.89
N ILE A 182 -2.46 -4.49 11.18
CA ILE A 182 -2.07 -5.73 10.49
C ILE A 182 -3.12 -6.83 10.61
N TRP A 183 -3.74 -6.99 11.78
CA TRP A 183 -4.77 -8.01 12.01
C TRP A 183 -6.02 -7.75 11.15
N LEU A 184 -6.49 -6.50 11.05
CA LEU A 184 -7.62 -6.10 10.21
C LEU A 184 -7.33 -6.41 8.75
N ARG A 185 -6.10 -6.14 8.31
CA ARG A 185 -5.68 -6.46 6.95
C ARG A 185 -5.64 -7.96 6.70
N MET A 186 -5.05 -8.74 7.61
CA MET A 186 -5.01 -10.20 7.48
C MET A 186 -6.42 -10.76 7.35
N ALA A 187 -7.34 -10.31 8.21
CA ALA A 187 -8.74 -10.69 8.15
C ALA A 187 -9.39 -10.28 6.82
N ARG A 188 -9.21 -9.03 6.37
CA ARG A 188 -9.75 -8.55 5.10
C ARG A 188 -9.20 -9.32 3.90
N CYS A 189 -7.89 -9.53 3.82
CA CYS A 189 -7.26 -10.26 2.71
C CYS A 189 -7.65 -11.73 2.72
N GLY A 190 -7.76 -12.35 3.90
CA GLY A 190 -8.21 -13.73 4.03
C GLY A 190 -9.66 -13.89 3.59
N LEU A 191 -10.58 -13.11 4.16
CA LEU A 191 -11.99 -13.14 3.77
C LEU A 191 -12.18 -12.88 2.27
N ALA A 192 -11.53 -11.85 1.73
CA ALA A 192 -11.62 -11.54 0.30
C ALA A 192 -11.13 -12.69 -0.58
N SER A 193 -10.01 -13.34 -0.21
CA SER A 193 -9.46 -14.45 -0.98
C SER A 193 -10.36 -15.69 -0.94
N SER A 194 -10.90 -16.02 0.25
CA SER A 194 -11.87 -17.11 0.39
C SER A 194 -13.14 -16.86 -0.42
N ILE A 195 -13.66 -15.63 -0.41
CA ILE A 195 -14.87 -15.26 -1.17
C ILE A 195 -14.60 -15.34 -2.67
N ILE A 196 -13.47 -14.82 -3.15
CA ILE A 196 -13.13 -14.85 -4.58
C ILE A 196 -13.06 -16.30 -5.06
N VAL A 197 -12.30 -17.15 -4.38
CA VAL A 197 -12.15 -18.56 -4.80
C VAL A 197 -13.47 -19.33 -4.65
N GLY A 198 -14.21 -19.14 -3.56
CA GLY A 198 -15.50 -19.78 -3.38
C GLY A 198 -16.53 -19.36 -4.42
N SER A 199 -16.58 -18.06 -4.73
CA SER A 199 -17.45 -17.53 -5.79
C SER A 199 -17.09 -18.07 -7.17
N TYR A 200 -15.80 -18.29 -7.43
CA TYR A 200 -15.34 -18.89 -8.68
C TYR A 200 -15.86 -20.31 -8.84
N PHE A 201 -15.72 -21.16 -7.82
CA PHE A 201 -16.26 -22.53 -7.88
C PHE A 201 -17.78 -22.55 -7.98
N LEU A 202 -18.48 -21.72 -7.21
CA LEU A 202 -19.94 -21.60 -7.33
C LEU A 202 -20.36 -21.16 -8.73
N ALA A 203 -19.63 -20.22 -9.33
CA ALA A 203 -19.90 -19.77 -10.69
C ALA A 203 -19.66 -20.88 -11.72
N VAL A 204 -18.58 -21.67 -11.58
CA VAL A 204 -18.30 -22.81 -12.45
C VAL A 204 -19.41 -23.85 -12.36
N ASP A 205 -19.83 -24.21 -11.15
CA ASP A 205 -20.88 -25.22 -10.92
C ASP A 205 -22.25 -24.79 -11.50
N HIS A 206 -22.54 -23.49 -11.55
CA HIS A 206 -23.82 -22.96 -12.04
C HIS A 206 -23.82 -22.55 -13.52
N LEU A 207 -22.67 -22.19 -14.09
CA LEU A 207 -22.58 -21.59 -15.43
C LEU A 207 -22.01 -22.54 -16.48
N VAL A 208 -21.28 -23.58 -16.08
CA VAL A 208 -20.74 -24.58 -17.02
C VAL A 208 -21.74 -25.74 -17.10
N PRO A 209 -22.40 -25.95 -18.26
CA PRO A 209 -23.27 -27.11 -18.43
C PRO A 209 -22.44 -28.40 -18.34
N ASN A 210 -22.96 -29.39 -17.62
CA ASN A 210 -22.39 -30.75 -17.52
C ASN A 210 -22.29 -31.44 -18.87
#